data_AF-A0A505I3S5-F1
#
_entry.id   AF-A0A505I3S5-F1
#
_cell.length_a   1.000
_cell.length_b   1.000
_cell.length_c   1.000
_cell.angle_alpha   90.00
_cell.angle_beta   90.00
_cell.angle_gamma   90.00
#
_symmetry.space_group_name_H-M   'P 1'
#
loop_
_entity.id
_entity.type
_entity.pdbx_description
1 polymer ?
#
loop_
_entity_poly.entity_id
_entity_poly.type
_entity_poly.pdbx_seq_one_letter_code
_entity_poly.pdbx_strand_id
1 'polypeptide(L)'
;MSLFSLSVLLATIWLTLRELASRMHVPRAWITLSVDKAIEKFALLEIARHLLRLLVAVSSTAELSMYSLYSHAKSIPLSGGLLTMLRTQGGAQDRLVVESMGITTSLLASELPGRILTDIPVTSVSQNHENGVTVRTASGELFHASKVIITVPPPMLKSITFDPPMPPNAERFKGIPA
;
A
#
# COMPACT_ATOMS: atom_id res chain seq x y z
N MET A 1 8.20 30.96 24.55
CA MET A 1 8.20 30.45 23.16
C MET A 1 6.77 30.51 22.65
N SER A 2 6.46 31.44 21.72
CA SER A 2 5.07 31.80 21.40
C SER A 2 4.41 30.71 20.55
N LEU A 3 3.36 30.09 21.07
CA LEU A 3 2.55 29.04 20.41
C LEU A 3 1.61 29.59 19.31
N PHE A 4 1.70 30.88 18.95
CA PHE A 4 0.71 31.54 18.10
C PHE A 4 1.35 32.36 16.98
N SER A 5 2.23 31.75 16.18
CA SER A 5 2.56 32.32 14.87
C SER A 5 1.36 32.12 13.95
N LEU A 6 0.85 33.22 13.37
CA LEU A 6 -0.23 33.21 12.38
C LEU A 6 0.06 32.22 11.24
N SER A 7 1.33 32.04 10.88
CA SER A 7 1.77 31.08 9.88
C SER A 7 1.52 29.63 10.28
N VAL A 8 1.71 29.28 11.57
CA VAL A 8 1.46 27.94 12.09
C VAL A 8 -0.05 27.66 12.13
N LEU A 9 -0.85 28.65 12.53
CA LEU A 9 -2.31 28.53 12.52
C LEU A 9 -2.84 28.32 11.09
N LEU A 10 -2.40 29.14 10.12
CA LEU A 10 -2.79 29.02 8.73
C LEU A 10 -2.36 27.68 8.11
N ALA A 11 -1.14 27.22 8.41
CA ALA A 11 -0.67 25.91 7.98
C ALA A 11 -1.52 24.77 8.58
N THR A 12 -1.88 24.88 9.86
CA THR A 12 -2.72 23.89 10.54
C THR A 12 -4.13 23.87 9.97
N ILE A 13 -4.75 25.03 9.76
CA ILE A 13 -6.07 25.14 9.12
C ILE A 13 -6.02 24.54 7.71
N TRP A 14 -5.02 24.88 6.90
CA TRP A 14 -4.84 24.31 5.55
C TRP A 14 -4.70 22.78 5.58
N LEU A 15 -3.91 22.23 6.49
CA LEU A 15 -3.74 20.79 6.66
C LEU A 15 -5.05 20.12 7.11
N THR A 16 -5.79 20.73 8.05
CA THR A 16 -7.09 20.20 8.51
C THR A 16 -8.17 20.27 7.42
N LEU A 17 -8.20 21.33 6.60
CA LEU A 17 -9.12 21.44 5.47
C LEU A 17 -8.79 20.41 4.38
N ARG A 18 -7.52 20.15 4.11
CA ARG A 18 -7.06 19.07 3.22
C ARG A 18 -7.46 17.69 3.75
N GLU A 19 -7.29 17.45 5.04
CA GLU A 19 -7.68 16.20 5.72
C GLU A 19 -9.20 16.02 5.69
N LEU A 20 -9.97 17.09 5.88
CA LEU A 20 -11.42 17.05 5.77
C LEU A 20 -11.87 16.83 4.32
N ALA A 21 -11.25 17.50 3.35
CA ALA A 21 -11.54 17.34 1.92
C ALA A 21 -11.20 15.94 1.41
N SER A 22 -10.10 15.32 1.88
CA SER A 22 -9.75 13.93 1.54
C SER A 22 -10.74 12.93 2.12
N ARG A 23 -11.37 13.25 3.26
CA ARG A 23 -12.41 12.43 3.91
C ARG A 23 -13.80 12.57 3.27
N MET A 24 -14.14 13.72 2.70
CA MET A 24 -15.50 13.99 2.21
C MET A 24 -15.74 13.52 0.76
N HIS A 25 -14.81 13.78 -0.18
CA HIS A 25 -14.95 13.30 -1.56
C HIS A 25 -13.64 13.38 -2.34
N VAL A 26 -13.12 12.24 -2.80
CA VAL A 26 -11.99 12.19 -3.74
C VAL A 26 -12.55 11.93 -5.14
N PRO A 27 -12.54 12.92 -6.06
CA PRO A 27 -13.10 12.75 -7.40
C PRO A 27 -12.37 11.67 -8.19
N ARG A 28 -13.12 10.73 -8.81
CA ARG A 28 -12.51 9.70 -9.67
C ARG A 28 -11.68 10.28 -10.81
N ALA A 29 -12.01 11.48 -11.29
CA ALA A 29 -11.23 12.19 -12.31
C ALA A 29 -9.76 12.41 -11.92
N TRP A 30 -9.42 12.39 -10.63
CA TRP A 30 -8.03 12.54 -10.17
C TRP A 30 -7.17 11.29 -10.41
N ILE A 31 -7.74 10.20 -10.93
CA ILE A 31 -6.99 8.98 -11.23
C ILE A 31 -5.99 9.18 -12.38
N THR A 32 -6.28 10.12 -13.28
CA THR A 32 -5.41 10.47 -14.42
C THR A 32 -4.43 11.60 -14.10
N LEU A 33 -4.59 12.26 -12.96
CA LEU A 33 -3.70 13.32 -12.50
C LEU A 33 -2.63 12.73 -11.57
N SER A 34 -1.36 12.87 -11.92
CA SER A 34 -0.26 12.45 -11.03
C SER A 34 -0.09 13.40 -9.85
N VAL A 35 0.49 12.90 -8.76
CA VAL A 35 0.82 13.73 -7.59
C VAL A 35 1.79 14.85 -7.97
N ASP A 36 2.78 14.56 -8.82
CA ASP A 36 3.76 15.57 -9.23
C ASP A 36 3.10 16.77 -9.96
N LYS A 37 2.23 16.48 -10.95
CA LYS A 37 1.47 17.51 -11.67
C LYS A 37 0.53 18.28 -10.74
N ALA A 38 -0.05 17.61 -9.75
CA ALA A 38 -0.88 18.27 -8.76
C ALA A 38 -0.06 19.24 -7.88
N ILE A 39 1.13 18.82 -7.43
CA ILE A 39 2.03 19.69 -6.65
C ILE A 39 2.45 20.91 -7.47
N GLU A 40 2.85 20.72 -8.73
CA GLU A 40 3.22 21.81 -9.63
C GLU A 40 2.07 22.82 -9.80
N LYS A 41 0.84 22.32 -9.97
CA LYS A 41 -0.36 23.14 -10.15
C LYS A 41 -0.79 23.90 -8.89
N PHE A 42 -0.70 23.28 -7.72
CA PHE A 42 -1.31 23.82 -6.49
C PHE A 42 -0.32 24.50 -5.53
N ALA A 43 0.97 24.16 -5.58
CA ALA A 43 1.97 24.82 -4.74
C ALA A 43 2.60 26.00 -5.50
N LEU A 44 2.35 27.22 -5.02
CA LEU A 44 2.80 28.46 -5.65
C LEU A 44 4.29 28.75 -5.40
N LEU A 45 4.80 28.33 -4.24
CA LEU A 45 6.19 28.57 -3.84
C LEU A 45 7.06 27.36 -4.19
N GLU A 46 8.25 27.63 -4.71
CA GLU A 46 9.21 26.60 -5.10
C GLU A 46 9.65 25.73 -3.91
N ILE A 47 9.90 26.34 -2.75
CA ILE A 47 10.25 25.59 -1.52
C ILE A 47 9.12 24.64 -1.09
N ALA A 48 7.86 25.05 -1.25
CA ALA A 48 6.70 24.23 -0.92
C ALA A 48 6.58 23.04 -1.87
N ARG A 49 6.88 23.22 -3.17
CA ARG A 49 6.92 22.12 -4.14
C ARG A 49 7.96 21.07 -3.75
N HIS A 50 9.18 21.50 -3.45
CA HIS A 50 10.26 20.59 -3.05
C HIS A 50 9.92 19.83 -1.78
N LEU A 51 9.41 20.52 -0.76
CA LEU A 51 9.01 19.88 0.50
C LEU A 51 7.88 18.87 0.29
N LEU A 52 6.85 19.22 -0.47
CA LEU A 52 5.74 18.31 -0.75
C LEU A 52 6.20 17.08 -1.55
N ARG A 53 7.08 17.28 -2.54
CA ARG A 53 7.65 16.16 -3.31
C ARG A 53 8.41 15.20 -2.41
N LEU A 54 9.29 15.73 -1.56
CA LEU A 54 10.06 14.93 -0.62
C LEU A 54 9.15 14.17 0.36
N LEU A 55 8.19 14.86 0.98
CA LEU A 55 7.27 14.25 1.95
C LEU A 55 6.45 13.12 1.32
N VAL A 56 5.87 13.34 0.14
CA VAL A 56 5.10 12.29 -0.52
C VAL A 56 6.02 11.14 -0.94
N ALA A 57 7.17 11.43 -1.56
CA ALA A 57 8.10 10.40 -2.02
C ALA A 57 8.59 9.50 -0.88
N VAL A 58 8.96 10.09 0.28
CA VAL A 58 9.40 9.33 1.46
C VAL A 58 8.23 8.54 2.06
N SER A 59 7.03 9.12 2.13
CA SER A 59 5.88 8.44 2.72
C SER A 59 5.31 7.30 1.88
N SER A 60 5.35 7.42 0.55
CA SER A 60 4.75 6.44 -0.36
C SER A 60 5.77 5.54 -1.05
N THR A 61 7.07 5.85 -0.93
CA THR A 61 8.17 5.17 -1.62
C THR A 61 7.90 4.96 -3.12
N ALA A 62 7.23 5.93 -3.75
CA ALA A 62 6.73 5.83 -5.10
C ALA A 62 7.23 6.98 -5.96
N GLU A 63 7.34 6.75 -7.26
CA GLU A 63 7.58 7.83 -8.22
C GLU A 63 6.30 8.68 -8.36
N LEU A 64 6.39 9.98 -8.03
CA LEU A 64 5.22 10.88 -7.98
C LEU A 64 4.58 11.11 -9.36
N SER A 65 5.31 10.86 -10.44
CA SER A 65 4.83 10.90 -11.82
C SER A 65 3.87 9.73 -12.12
N MET A 66 4.13 8.57 -11.51
CA MET A 66 3.38 7.32 -11.66
C MET A 66 2.30 7.13 -10.59
N TYR A 67 2.38 7.89 -9.50
CA TYR A 67 1.41 7.84 -8.42
C TYR A 67 0.23 8.79 -8.66
N SER A 68 -0.97 8.24 -8.82
CA SER A 68 -2.16 9.07 -9.03
C SER A 68 -2.54 9.86 -7.77
N LEU A 69 -3.01 11.10 -7.97
CA LEU A 69 -3.54 11.93 -6.90
C LEU A 69 -4.75 11.29 -6.24
N TYR A 70 -5.58 10.57 -7.01
CA TYR A 70 -6.71 9.81 -6.45
C TYR A 70 -6.24 8.75 -5.45
N SER A 71 -5.28 7.91 -5.83
CA SER A 71 -4.77 6.84 -4.96
C SER A 71 -4.09 7.42 -3.73
N HIS A 72 -3.33 8.51 -3.87
CA HIS A 72 -2.72 9.21 -2.75
C HIS A 72 -3.75 9.80 -1.79
N ALA A 73 -4.75 10.53 -2.30
CA ALA A 73 -5.80 11.10 -1.46
C ALA A 73 -6.63 10.02 -0.75
N LYS A 74 -6.85 8.87 -1.39
CA LYS A 74 -7.54 7.72 -0.80
C LYS A 74 -6.69 6.98 0.25
N SER A 75 -5.37 6.95 0.14
CA SER A 75 -4.51 6.26 1.12
C SER A 75 -4.38 7.02 2.44
N ILE A 76 -4.47 8.35 2.41
CA ILE A 76 -4.36 9.21 3.60
C ILE A 76 -5.29 8.77 4.75
N PRO A 77 -6.64 8.70 4.57
CA PRO A 77 -7.52 8.29 5.66
C PRO A 77 -7.33 6.82 6.07
N LEU A 78 -6.94 5.94 5.14
CA LEU A 78 -6.62 4.54 5.43
C LEU A 78 -5.36 4.40 6.30
N SER A 79 -4.47 5.39 6.24
CA SER A 79 -3.25 5.47 7.05
C SER A 79 -3.45 6.23 8.37
N GLY A 80 -4.71 6.49 8.77
CA GLY A 80 -5.03 7.25 9.97
C GLY A 80 -4.96 8.78 9.81
N GLY A 81 -4.83 9.28 8.58
CA GLY A 81 -4.70 10.70 8.25
C GLY A 81 -3.26 11.16 8.04
N LEU A 82 -3.10 12.32 7.39
CA LEU A 82 -1.79 12.81 6.96
C LEU A 82 -0.85 13.08 8.15
N LEU A 83 -1.38 13.69 9.22
CA LEU A 83 -0.59 14.00 10.41
C LEU A 83 -0.16 12.73 11.14
N THR A 84 -1.03 11.72 11.24
CA THR A 84 -0.71 10.44 11.86
C THR A 84 0.43 9.76 11.10
N MET A 85 0.33 9.71 9.76
CA MET A 85 1.35 9.10 8.89
C MET A 85 2.73 9.74 9.05
N LEU A 86 2.81 11.07 9.17
CA LEU A 86 4.07 11.81 9.17
C LEU A 86 4.68 12.05 10.57
N ARG A 87 3.92 11.86 11.65
CA ARG A 87 4.41 12.15 13.01
C ARG A 87 5.15 10.97 13.63
N THR A 88 6.15 11.31 14.44
CA THR A 88 6.76 10.42 15.43
C THR A 88 5.88 10.39 16.68
N GLN A 89 5.95 11.41 17.54
CA GLN A 89 5.21 11.42 18.80
C GLN A 89 3.70 11.36 18.58
N GLY A 90 3.10 10.25 19.01
CA GLY A 90 1.68 9.95 18.83
C GLY A 90 1.24 9.70 17.38
N GLY A 91 2.18 9.39 16.47
CA GLY A 91 1.92 9.06 15.08
C GLY A 91 2.37 7.65 14.70
N ALA A 92 2.46 7.38 13.40
CA ALA A 92 2.80 6.07 12.84
C ALA A 92 4.25 5.64 13.17
N GLN A 93 5.13 6.59 13.51
CA GLN A 93 6.55 6.36 13.77
C GLN A 93 6.90 6.45 15.28
N ASP A 94 5.90 6.39 16.17
CA ASP A 94 6.05 6.63 17.62
C ASP A 94 6.81 5.51 18.35
N ARG A 95 6.69 4.27 17.87
CA ARG A 95 7.22 3.08 18.54
C ARG A 95 7.88 2.14 17.57
N LEU A 96 8.91 1.47 18.07
CA LEU A 96 9.54 0.34 17.43
C LEU A 96 9.30 -0.92 18.28
N VAL A 97 9.19 -2.06 17.61
CA VAL A 97 9.18 -3.35 18.29
C VAL A 97 10.61 -3.70 18.69
N VAL A 98 10.83 -3.96 19.97
CA VAL A 98 12.12 -4.43 20.51
C VAL A 98 12.46 -5.74 19.79
N GLU A 99 13.72 -5.92 19.38
CA GLU A 99 14.20 -7.06 18.57
C GLU A 99 13.76 -7.10 17.09
N SER A 100 13.04 -6.08 16.61
CA SER A 100 12.49 -5.90 15.24
C SER A 100 11.10 -6.48 15.01
N MET A 101 10.44 -6.01 13.93
CA MET A 101 9.17 -6.58 13.46
C MET A 101 9.26 -8.06 13.07
N GLY A 102 10.46 -8.57 12.78
CA GLY A 102 10.67 -9.97 12.41
C GLY A 102 10.29 -10.94 13.53
N ILE A 103 10.40 -10.53 14.79
CA ILE A 103 10.04 -11.39 15.92
C ILE A 103 8.56 -11.78 15.89
N THR A 104 7.68 -10.86 15.51
CA THR A 104 6.24 -11.14 15.38
C THR A 104 6.00 -12.24 14.37
N THR A 105 6.68 -12.21 13.22
CA THR A 105 6.57 -13.26 12.21
C THR A 105 7.15 -14.59 12.69
N SER A 106 8.29 -14.57 13.39
CA SER A 106 8.92 -15.77 13.95
C SER A 106 8.06 -16.43 15.03
N LEU A 107 7.42 -15.65 15.90
CA LEU A 107 6.52 -16.15 16.94
C LEU A 107 5.25 -16.78 16.34
N LEU A 108 4.63 -16.14 15.34
CA LEU A 108 3.50 -16.75 14.62
C LEU A 108 3.92 -18.05 13.91
N ALA A 109 5.14 -18.09 13.38
CA ALA A 109 5.65 -19.29 12.72
C ALA A 109 5.90 -20.45 13.70
N SER A 110 6.37 -20.17 14.92
CA SER A 110 6.62 -21.21 15.93
C SER A 110 5.34 -21.86 16.45
N GLU A 111 4.20 -21.16 16.38
CA GLU A 111 2.87 -21.71 16.70
C GLU A 111 2.32 -22.66 15.61
N LEU A 112 2.97 -22.75 14.44
CA LEU A 112 2.53 -23.54 13.28
C LEU A 112 3.57 -24.59 12.84
N PRO A 113 4.02 -25.48 13.76
CA PRO A 113 5.08 -26.44 13.46
C PRO A 113 4.68 -27.39 12.33
N GLY A 114 5.58 -27.56 11.35
CA GLY A 114 5.37 -28.44 10.20
C GLY A 114 4.31 -27.96 9.20
N ARG A 115 3.75 -26.74 9.36
CA ARG A 115 2.74 -26.18 8.45
C ARG A 115 3.28 -25.07 7.55
N ILE A 116 4.47 -24.56 7.83
CA ILE A 116 5.13 -23.52 7.04
C ILE A 116 6.25 -24.18 6.24
N LEU A 117 6.17 -24.05 4.93
CA LEU A 117 7.15 -24.56 4.00
C LEU A 117 7.83 -23.38 3.31
N THR A 118 9.15 -23.25 3.48
CA THR A 118 9.97 -22.21 2.83
C THR A 118 10.63 -22.78 1.58
N ASP A 119 11.10 -21.90 0.69
CA ASP A 119 11.77 -22.30 -0.56
C ASP A 119 10.89 -23.16 -1.50
N ILE A 120 9.57 -23.05 -1.34
CA ILE A 120 8.55 -23.69 -2.17
C ILE A 120 7.77 -22.63 -2.94
N PRO A 121 8.36 -22.01 -3.99
CA PRO A 121 7.65 -21.01 -4.79
C PRO A 121 6.50 -21.65 -5.56
N VAL A 122 5.30 -21.09 -5.41
CA VAL A 122 4.10 -21.49 -6.14
C VAL A 122 4.14 -20.94 -7.56
N THR A 123 3.86 -21.78 -8.56
CA THR A 123 3.87 -21.43 -9.99
C THR A 123 2.51 -21.54 -10.65
N SER A 124 1.58 -22.31 -10.07
CA SER A 124 0.19 -22.30 -10.55
C SER A 124 -0.84 -22.65 -9.49
N VAL A 125 -2.04 -22.13 -9.68
CA VAL A 125 -3.24 -22.45 -8.91
C VAL A 125 -4.33 -22.85 -9.89
N SER A 126 -4.80 -24.10 -9.81
CA SER A 126 -5.93 -24.60 -10.60
C SER A 126 -7.12 -24.87 -9.68
N GLN A 127 -8.32 -24.45 -10.08
CA GLN A 127 -9.56 -24.63 -9.34
C GLN A 127 -10.57 -25.38 -10.22
N ASN A 128 -11.06 -26.51 -9.73
CA ASN A 128 -12.16 -27.25 -10.32
C ASN A 128 -13.33 -27.28 -9.32
N HIS A 129 -14.55 -27.01 -9.80
CA HIS A 129 -15.77 -27.03 -8.99
C HIS A 129 -15.99 -28.35 -8.25
N GLU A 130 -15.49 -29.47 -8.78
CA GLU A 130 -15.65 -30.81 -8.18
C GLU A 130 -14.54 -31.18 -7.19
N ASN A 131 -13.30 -30.71 -7.44
CA ASN A 131 -12.10 -31.21 -6.75
C ASN A 131 -11.39 -30.17 -5.87
N GLY A 132 -11.98 -28.98 -5.70
CA GLY A 132 -11.37 -27.89 -4.92
C GLY A 132 -10.23 -27.21 -5.66
N VAL A 133 -9.16 -26.87 -4.95
CA VAL A 133 -8.00 -26.13 -5.47
C VAL A 133 -6.75 -27.01 -5.44
N THR A 134 -6.01 -27.02 -6.54
CA THR A 134 -4.69 -27.64 -6.67
C THR A 134 -3.63 -26.57 -6.86
N VAL A 135 -2.63 -26.55 -5.99
CA VAL A 135 -1.48 -25.63 -6.04
C VAL A 135 -0.26 -26.42 -6.50
N ARG A 136 0.45 -25.90 -7.50
CA ARG A 136 1.70 -26.49 -8.00
C ARG A 136 2.86 -25.55 -7.71
N THR A 137 3.98 -26.15 -7.33
CA THR A 137 5.22 -25.46 -7.00
C THR A 137 6.21 -25.51 -8.16
N ALA A 138 7.32 -24.78 -8.08
CA ALA A 138 8.39 -24.87 -9.06
C ALA A 138 9.10 -26.23 -9.07
N SER A 139 9.13 -26.95 -7.94
CA SER A 139 9.67 -28.31 -7.84
C SER A 139 8.75 -29.39 -8.43
N GLY A 140 7.53 -29.01 -8.82
CA GLY A 140 6.50 -29.94 -9.33
C GLY A 140 5.63 -30.58 -8.24
N GLU A 141 5.83 -30.21 -6.98
CA GLU A 141 4.99 -30.66 -5.87
C GLU A 141 3.55 -30.13 -6.02
N LEU A 142 2.57 -30.95 -5.60
CA LEU A 142 1.15 -30.63 -5.68
C LEU A 142 0.52 -30.62 -4.29
N PHE A 143 -0.21 -29.55 -4.00
CA PHE A 143 -1.00 -29.40 -2.78
C PHE A 143 -2.48 -29.31 -3.14
N HIS A 144 -3.32 -30.03 -2.40
CA HIS A 144 -4.78 -29.98 -2.56
C HIS A 144 -5.42 -29.31 -1.35
N ALA A 145 -6.33 -28.37 -1.60
CA ALA A 145 -7.04 -27.64 -0.56
C ALA A 145 -8.46 -27.29 -0.99
N SER A 146 -9.37 -27.14 -0.03
CA SER A 146 -10.73 -26.65 -0.32
C SER A 146 -10.73 -25.17 -0.71
N LYS A 147 -9.75 -24.40 -0.24
CA LYS A 147 -9.60 -22.95 -0.49
C LYS A 147 -8.12 -22.58 -0.48
N VAL A 148 -7.78 -21.51 -1.20
CA VAL A 148 -6.44 -20.89 -1.19
C VAL A 148 -6.58 -19.40 -0.90
N ILE A 149 -5.70 -18.89 -0.05
CA ILE A 149 -5.55 -17.45 0.23
C ILE A 149 -4.21 -17.03 -0.34
N ILE A 150 -4.22 -16.03 -1.23
CA ILE A 150 -3.02 -15.53 -1.88
C ILE A 150 -2.66 -14.19 -1.26
N THR A 151 -1.51 -14.15 -0.58
CA THR A 151 -1.06 -13.01 0.20
C THR A 151 0.17 -12.31 -0.39
N VAL A 152 0.59 -12.70 -1.61
CA VAL A 152 1.70 -12.04 -2.32
C VAL A 152 1.26 -10.67 -2.88
N PRO A 153 2.17 -9.68 -2.98
CA PRO A 153 1.91 -8.43 -3.65
C PRO A 153 1.35 -8.59 -5.08
N PRO A 154 0.46 -7.68 -5.54
CA PRO A 154 -0.15 -7.74 -6.87
C PRO A 154 0.82 -7.98 -8.05
N PRO A 155 2.00 -7.32 -8.13
CA PRO A 155 2.93 -7.56 -9.23
C PRO A 155 3.48 -9.01 -9.26
N MET A 156 3.55 -9.68 -8.10
CA MET A 156 4.02 -11.07 -8.01
C MET A 156 3.02 -12.08 -8.56
N LEU A 157 1.74 -11.70 -8.71
CA LEU A 157 0.72 -12.57 -9.31
C LEU A 157 1.04 -12.93 -10.77
N LYS A 158 1.92 -12.18 -11.46
CA LYS A 158 2.43 -12.53 -12.80
C LYS A 158 3.21 -13.84 -12.83
N SER A 159 3.82 -14.23 -11.71
CA SER A 159 4.59 -15.47 -11.58
C SER A 159 3.72 -16.71 -11.35
N ILE A 160 2.41 -16.53 -11.14
CA ILE A 160 1.47 -17.60 -10.85
C ILE A 160 0.46 -17.70 -12.00
N THR A 161 0.40 -18.88 -12.61
CA THR A 161 -0.64 -19.20 -13.60
C THR A 161 -1.92 -19.61 -12.90
N PHE A 162 -3.06 -19.03 -13.30
CA PHE A 162 -4.37 -19.34 -12.76
C PHE A 162 -5.22 -20.08 -13.78
N ASP A 163 -5.86 -21.16 -13.34
CA ASP A 163 -6.78 -21.97 -14.14
C ASP A 163 -8.07 -22.25 -13.32
N PRO A 164 -9.24 -21.71 -13.67
CA PRO A 164 -9.46 -20.80 -14.78
C PRO A 164 -8.70 -19.47 -14.59
N PRO A 165 -8.48 -18.70 -15.67
CA PRO A 165 -7.87 -17.38 -15.59
C PRO A 165 -8.56 -16.47 -14.57
N MET A 166 -7.83 -15.51 -14.01
CA MET A 166 -8.44 -14.61 -13.03
C MET A 166 -9.54 -13.78 -13.71
N PRO A 167 -10.59 -13.38 -12.98
CA PRO A 167 -11.59 -12.46 -13.52
C PRO A 167 -10.94 -11.17 -14.03
N PRO A 168 -11.46 -10.50 -15.08
CA PRO A 168 -10.83 -9.30 -15.66
C PRO A 168 -10.53 -8.18 -14.65
N ASN A 169 -11.42 -8.00 -13.67
CA ASN A 169 -11.23 -7.03 -12.59
C ASN A 169 -10.06 -7.36 -11.65
N ALA A 170 -9.66 -8.63 -11.60
CA ALA A 170 -8.55 -9.11 -10.82
C ALA A 170 -7.26 -9.23 -11.67
N GLU A 171 -7.37 -9.53 -12.96
CA GLU A 171 -6.21 -9.54 -13.89
C GLU A 171 -5.50 -8.18 -13.93
N ARG A 172 -6.22 -7.05 -13.77
CA ARG A 172 -5.60 -5.71 -13.69
C ARG A 172 -4.54 -5.59 -12.59
N PHE A 173 -4.61 -6.41 -11.53
CA PHE A 173 -3.62 -6.42 -10.45
C PHE A 173 -2.26 -6.92 -10.92
N LYS A 174 -2.23 -7.83 -11.90
CA LYS A 174 -1.00 -8.17 -12.61
C LYS A 174 -0.48 -6.99 -13.43
N GLY A 175 -1.31 -6.04 -13.87
CA GLY A 175 -0.84 -4.87 -14.61
C GLY A 175 0.00 -3.87 -13.80
N ILE A 176 0.04 -4.00 -12.46
CA ILE A 176 0.76 -3.06 -11.59
C ILE A 176 2.28 -3.26 -11.78
N PRO A 177 3.06 -2.19 -12.02
CA PRO A 177 4.52 -2.29 -12.08
C PRO A 177 5.09 -2.74 -10.73
N ALA A 178 6.24 -3.40 -10.76
CA ALA A 178 6.97 -3.81 -9.57
C ALA A 178 7.61 -2.58 -8.89
#